data_AF-A0A9P7V3R4-F1
#
_entry.id   AF-A0A9P7V3R4-F1
#
_cell.length_a   1.000
_cell.length_b   1.000
_cell.length_c   1.000
_cell.angle_alpha   90.00
_cell.angle_beta   90.00
_cell.angle_gamma   90.00
#
_symmetry.space_group_name_H-M   'P 1'
#
loop_
_entity.id
_entity.type
_entity.pdbx_description
1 polymer ?
#
loop_
_entity_poly.entity_id
_entity_poly.type
_entity_poly.pdbx_seq_one_letter_code
_entity_poly.pdbx_strand_id
1 'polypeptide(L)'
;MIIIDETAKPPLDSGEPQIPQLQTPAHTDTQRSRSPIPPPVHPSSQYGSRTSLVPPGYLTAVKPSDSVTYLFSPMPGNAMLLIPPKNVSSARHPYYIGVGLNCFTPSSHITTIRKYGWDGEFVGDFEIGTSNSKNPSSICLRGNEHPISEVLVSSTRLFKNFWTWKAIEHDRSVTLFWDDSSGGSIITCFSSKDRTSGNLMAKFTPRGHPRRQGRPTEFPKLDVTPEGHDVFEDILMSALIIERIRTNPAS
;
A
#
# COMPACT_ATOMS: atom_id res chain seq x y z
N MET A 1 6.04 54.01 34.75
CA MET A 1 5.53 53.12 35.82
C MET A 1 4.02 53.12 35.67
N ILE A 2 3.49 52.11 34.98
CA ILE A 2 2.07 52.03 34.58
C ILE A 2 1.51 50.83 35.32
N ILE A 3 0.57 51.09 36.21
CA ILE A 3 -0.21 50.10 36.95
C ILE A 3 -1.39 49.75 36.03
N ILE A 4 -1.51 48.49 35.64
CA ILE A 4 -2.65 47.99 34.87
C ILE A 4 -3.43 47.08 35.81
N ASP A 5 -4.67 47.50 36.03
CA ASP A 5 -5.65 46.93 36.95
C ASP A 5 -6.18 45.59 36.43
N GLU A 6 -6.37 44.68 37.37
CA GLU A 6 -6.81 43.30 37.18
C GLU A 6 -8.30 43.24 37.48
N THR A 7 -9.17 43.15 36.46
CA THR A 7 -10.55 42.69 36.69
C THR A 7 -11.27 42.33 35.39
N ALA A 8 -11.73 41.07 35.31
CA ALA A 8 -13.08 40.66 34.93
C ALA A 8 -13.05 39.31 34.18
N LYS A 9 -13.40 38.25 34.91
CA LYS A 9 -13.64 36.91 34.37
C LYS A 9 -15.10 36.85 33.87
N PRO A 10 -15.37 36.53 32.60
CA PRO A 10 -16.74 36.43 32.10
C PRO A 10 -17.44 35.17 32.64
N PRO A 11 -18.77 35.20 32.82
CA PRO A 11 -19.54 34.06 33.30
C PRO A 11 -19.61 32.95 32.23
N LEU A 12 -19.45 31.70 32.68
CA LEU A 12 -19.70 30.50 31.88
C LEU A 12 -21.21 30.36 31.66
N ASP A 13 -21.64 30.56 30.43
CA ASP A 13 -22.97 30.23 29.94
C ASP A 13 -23.10 28.70 29.84
N SER A 14 -24.10 28.13 30.51
CA SER A 14 -24.39 26.70 30.58
C SER A 14 -25.61 26.35 29.73
N GLY A 15 -25.58 26.79 28.47
CA GLY A 15 -26.57 26.43 27.47
C GLY A 15 -26.41 24.98 27.02
N GLU A 16 -27.17 24.08 27.63
CA GLU A 16 -27.37 22.70 27.16
C GLU A 16 -28.12 22.72 25.82
N PRO A 17 -27.58 22.16 24.72
CA PRO A 17 -28.28 22.12 23.44
C PRO A 17 -29.42 21.09 23.50
N GLN A 18 -30.66 21.58 23.48
CA GLN A 18 -31.85 20.74 23.30
C GLN A 18 -31.81 20.09 21.91
N ILE A 19 -31.67 18.76 21.89
CA ILE A 19 -31.80 17.94 20.68
C ILE A 19 -33.27 17.91 20.27
N PRO A 20 -33.62 18.30 19.03
CA PRO A 20 -34.98 18.17 18.52
C PRO A 20 -35.41 16.70 18.50
N GLN A 21 -36.48 16.37 19.23
CA GLN A 21 -37.10 15.05 19.18
C GLN A 21 -37.67 14.81 17.77
N LEU A 22 -37.11 13.84 17.06
CA LEU A 22 -37.63 13.38 15.77
C LEU A 22 -38.94 12.62 16.02
N GLN A 23 -40.07 13.22 15.63
CA GLN A 23 -41.38 12.60 15.63
C GLN A 23 -41.37 11.38 14.68
N THR A 24 -41.75 10.22 15.22
CA THR A 24 -41.97 9.00 14.45
C THR A 24 -43.31 9.08 13.73
N PRO A 25 -43.40 8.97 12.40
CA PRO A 25 -44.68 8.86 11.72
C PRO A 25 -45.23 7.44 11.84
N ALA A 26 -46.46 7.35 12.32
CA ALA A 26 -47.26 6.14 12.37
C ALA A 26 -47.98 5.89 11.03
N HIS A 27 -48.08 4.60 10.68
CA HIS A 27 -48.98 3.96 9.73
C HIS A 27 -48.91 4.37 8.25
N THR A 28 -48.83 3.39 7.35
CA THR A 28 -50.03 2.75 6.76
C THR A 28 -49.59 1.58 5.87
N ASP A 29 -49.89 0.36 6.31
CA ASP A 29 -49.84 -0.83 5.46
C ASP A 29 -50.90 -0.71 4.36
N THR A 30 -50.47 -0.65 3.11
CA THR A 30 -51.34 -0.87 1.95
C THR A 30 -50.73 -1.95 1.08
N GLN A 31 -51.10 -3.20 1.36
CA GLN A 31 -50.90 -4.32 0.45
C GLN A 31 -51.64 -4.05 -0.87
N ARG A 32 -50.90 -3.75 -1.94
CA ARG A 32 -51.34 -3.99 -3.31
C ARG A 32 -50.47 -5.07 -3.93
N SER A 33 -51.04 -6.26 -4.00
CA SER A 33 -50.61 -7.34 -4.89
C SER A 33 -50.45 -6.79 -6.31
N ARG A 34 -49.19 -6.67 -6.76
CA ARG A 34 -48.83 -6.47 -8.16
C ARG A 34 -48.04 -7.69 -8.59
N SER A 35 -48.55 -8.37 -9.59
CA SER A 35 -47.92 -9.49 -10.27
C SER A 35 -46.51 -9.10 -10.74
N PRO A 36 -45.51 -10.00 -10.65
CA PRO A 36 -44.16 -9.70 -11.10
C PRO A 36 -44.15 -9.52 -12.63
N ILE A 37 -43.67 -8.36 -13.07
CA ILE A 37 -43.39 -8.08 -14.48
C ILE A 37 -42.25 -9.03 -14.90
N PRO A 38 -42.40 -9.83 -15.97
CA PRO A 38 -41.32 -10.68 -16.44
C PRO A 38 -40.12 -9.82 -16.84
N PRO A 39 -38.88 -10.25 -16.56
CA PRO A 39 -37.68 -9.51 -16.92
C PRO A 39 -37.64 -9.28 -18.44
N PRO A 40 -37.05 -8.16 -18.90
CA PRO A 40 -36.85 -7.91 -20.32
C PRO A 40 -36.08 -9.08 -20.94
N VAL A 41 -36.70 -9.74 -21.91
CA VAL A 41 -36.02 -10.78 -22.69
C VAL A 41 -34.96 -10.07 -23.53
N HIS A 42 -33.70 -10.18 -23.10
CA HIS A 42 -32.57 -9.68 -23.86
C HIS A 42 -32.59 -10.41 -25.22
N PRO A 43 -32.53 -9.70 -26.37
CA PRO A 43 -32.35 -10.37 -27.65
C PRO A 43 -31.05 -11.17 -27.53
N SER A 44 -31.18 -12.49 -27.58
CA SER A 44 -30.07 -13.40 -27.70
C SER A 44 -29.38 -13.08 -29.01
N SER A 45 -28.35 -12.22 -28.92
CA SER A 45 -27.43 -11.95 -30.00
C SER A 45 -27.00 -13.28 -30.57
N GLN A 46 -27.36 -13.50 -31.83
CA GLN A 46 -26.95 -14.65 -32.60
C GLN A 46 -25.41 -14.67 -32.62
N TYR A 47 -24.81 -15.48 -31.75
CA TYR A 47 -23.40 -15.85 -31.83
C TYR A 47 -23.22 -16.85 -32.96
N GLY A 48 -23.52 -16.40 -34.18
CA GLY A 48 -23.25 -17.08 -35.43
C GLY A 48 -22.10 -16.39 -36.15
N SER A 49 -20.89 -16.47 -35.60
CA SER A 49 -19.67 -16.26 -36.41
C SER A 49 -18.52 -17.08 -35.83
N ARG A 50 -18.19 -18.15 -36.56
CA ARG A 50 -17.06 -19.06 -36.33
C ARG A 50 -15.71 -18.42 -36.72
N THR A 51 -15.43 -17.24 -36.21
CA THR A 51 -14.06 -16.75 -36.12
C THR A 51 -13.63 -16.96 -34.68
N SER A 52 -12.75 -17.93 -34.47
CA SER A 52 -12.05 -18.16 -33.20
C SER A 52 -11.36 -16.85 -32.81
N LEU A 53 -12.06 -16.02 -32.04
CA LEU A 53 -11.48 -14.90 -31.31
C LEU A 53 -10.58 -15.54 -30.26
N VAL A 54 -9.32 -15.79 -30.63
CA VAL A 54 -8.27 -15.93 -29.62
C VAL A 54 -8.40 -14.66 -28.77
N PRO A 55 -8.71 -14.76 -27.47
CA PRO A 55 -8.80 -13.60 -26.61
C PRO A 55 -7.52 -12.78 -26.80
N PRO A 56 -7.58 -11.43 -26.85
CA PRO A 56 -6.40 -10.60 -27.06
C PRO A 56 -5.30 -11.11 -26.15
N GLY A 57 -4.21 -11.59 -26.76
CA GLY A 57 -3.26 -12.48 -26.11
C GLY A 57 -2.88 -11.93 -24.74
N TYR A 58 -3.26 -12.65 -23.69
CA TYR A 58 -2.72 -12.44 -22.36
C TYR A 58 -1.22 -12.58 -22.51
N LEU A 59 -0.52 -11.46 -22.62
CA LEU A 59 0.93 -11.42 -22.47
C LEU A 59 1.16 -11.72 -20.99
N THR A 60 1.07 -13.00 -20.63
CA THR A 60 1.44 -13.48 -19.30
C THR A 60 2.86 -13.01 -19.10
N ALA A 61 3.07 -12.15 -18.12
CA ALA A 61 4.39 -11.62 -17.83
C ALA A 61 5.34 -12.81 -17.63
N VAL A 62 6.29 -12.98 -18.54
CA VAL A 62 7.24 -14.09 -18.48
C VAL A 62 8.07 -13.91 -17.21
N LYS A 63 8.13 -14.96 -16.39
CA LYS A 63 9.00 -15.01 -15.21
C LYS A 63 10.46 -14.92 -15.68
N PRO A 64 11.30 -14.05 -15.11
CA PRO A 64 12.67 -13.86 -15.59
C PRO A 64 13.50 -15.07 -15.20
N SER A 65 14.49 -15.41 -16.02
CA SER A 65 15.49 -16.43 -15.70
C SER A 65 16.49 -15.98 -14.64
N ASP A 66 16.72 -14.67 -14.56
CA ASP A 66 17.75 -14.04 -13.74
C ASP A 66 17.16 -12.99 -12.82
N SER A 67 17.91 -12.63 -11.77
CA SER A 67 17.51 -11.54 -10.88
C SER A 67 17.36 -10.22 -11.62
N VAL A 68 16.34 -9.45 -11.26
CA VAL A 68 16.04 -8.15 -11.87
C VAL A 68 16.20 -7.05 -10.83
N THR A 69 17.09 -6.11 -11.11
CA THR A 69 17.28 -4.92 -10.28
C THR A 69 16.44 -3.75 -10.78
N TYR A 70 15.42 -3.40 -10.00
CA TYR A 70 14.54 -2.26 -10.22
C TYR A 70 15.08 -0.99 -9.55
N LEU A 71 14.78 0.17 -10.16
CA LEU A 71 15.20 1.48 -9.68
C LEU A 71 13.99 2.32 -9.26
N PHE A 72 14.04 2.92 -8.06
CA PHE A 72 13.03 3.88 -7.61
C PHE A 72 13.39 5.29 -8.08
N SER A 73 12.85 5.69 -9.24
CA SER A 73 13.13 6.98 -9.87
C SER A 73 12.09 8.02 -9.44
N PRO A 74 12.49 9.15 -8.82
CA PRO A 74 11.54 10.15 -8.36
C PRO A 74 10.82 10.84 -9.53
N MET A 75 9.57 11.20 -9.28
CA MET A 75 8.71 11.98 -10.18
C MET A 75 8.22 13.25 -9.50
N PRO A 76 7.79 14.27 -10.26
CA PRO A 76 7.04 15.40 -9.73
C PRO A 76 5.79 14.93 -8.96
N GLY A 77 5.34 15.72 -7.98
CA GLY A 77 4.08 15.47 -7.27
C GLY A 77 4.14 14.39 -6.19
N ASN A 78 5.25 14.30 -5.44
CA ASN A 78 5.44 13.32 -4.36
C ASN A 78 5.24 11.86 -4.81
N ALA A 79 5.72 11.55 -6.02
CA ALA A 79 5.62 10.23 -6.60
C ALA A 79 6.98 9.70 -7.04
N MET A 80 7.03 8.41 -7.36
CA MET A 80 8.18 7.75 -7.98
C MET A 80 7.73 6.60 -8.87
N LEU A 81 8.59 6.21 -9.81
CA LEU A 81 8.44 5.01 -10.61
C LEU A 81 9.38 3.92 -10.15
N LEU A 82 8.90 2.69 -10.10
CA LEU A 82 9.74 1.51 -10.03
C LEU A 82 10.00 1.00 -11.44
N ILE A 83 11.20 1.25 -11.96
CA ILE A 83 11.53 1.02 -13.36
C ILE A 83 12.43 -0.22 -13.47
N PRO A 84 12.07 -1.23 -14.28
CA PRO A 84 12.96 -2.35 -14.59
C PRO A 84 14.12 -1.88 -15.49
N PRO A 85 15.24 -2.61 -15.53
CA PRO A 85 16.34 -2.26 -16.42
C PRO A 85 15.94 -2.53 -17.88
N LYS A 86 16.46 -1.72 -18.81
CA LYS A 86 16.05 -1.71 -20.24
C LYS A 86 16.26 -3.03 -20.98
N ASN A 87 17.12 -3.91 -20.44
CA ASN A 87 17.47 -5.21 -21.01
C ASN A 87 16.52 -6.34 -20.60
N VAL A 88 15.64 -6.12 -19.63
CA VAL A 88 14.61 -7.09 -19.25
C VAL A 88 13.39 -6.84 -20.13
N SER A 89 12.86 -7.92 -20.73
CA SER A 89 11.78 -7.89 -21.73
C SER A 89 10.69 -6.85 -21.42
N SER A 90 10.28 -6.12 -22.46
CA SER A 90 9.40 -4.95 -22.44
C SER A 90 7.99 -5.19 -21.88
N ALA A 91 7.63 -6.42 -21.52
CA ALA A 91 6.34 -6.74 -20.91
C ALA A 91 6.19 -6.18 -19.48
N ARG A 92 7.29 -5.81 -18.81
CA ARG A 92 7.27 -5.29 -17.44
C ARG A 92 7.14 -3.79 -17.45
N HIS A 93 5.91 -3.35 -17.26
CA HIS A 93 5.59 -1.94 -17.13
C HIS A 93 6.05 -1.43 -15.77
N PRO A 94 6.42 -0.14 -15.67
CA PRO A 94 6.81 0.45 -14.40
C PRO A 94 5.63 0.46 -13.42
N TYR A 95 5.95 0.38 -12.13
CA TYR A 95 4.96 0.67 -11.08
C TYR A 95 5.00 2.16 -10.76
N TYR A 96 3.84 2.77 -10.65
CA TYR A 96 3.68 4.11 -10.11
C TYR A 96 3.46 4.02 -8.59
N ILE A 97 4.22 4.80 -7.84
CA ILE A 97 4.12 4.89 -6.39
C ILE A 97 3.89 6.35 -6.04
N GLY A 98 2.69 6.68 -5.60
CA GLY A 98 2.30 8.04 -5.18
C GLY A 98 2.22 8.15 -3.67
N VAL A 99 2.57 9.31 -3.12
CA VAL A 99 2.41 9.62 -1.69
C VAL A 99 1.49 10.82 -1.53
N GLY A 100 0.33 10.57 -0.93
CA GLY A 100 -0.65 11.59 -0.54
C GLY A 100 -0.59 11.90 0.96
N LEU A 101 -1.09 13.08 1.33
CA LEU A 101 -1.34 13.44 2.72
C LEU A 101 -2.79 13.18 3.06
N ASN A 102 -3.06 12.65 4.25
CA ASN A 102 -4.41 12.64 4.79
C ASN A 102 -4.77 14.06 5.25
N CYS A 103 -5.73 14.70 4.59
CA CYS A 103 -6.11 16.09 4.89
C CYS A 103 -6.71 16.27 6.30
N PHE A 104 -7.24 15.21 6.90
CA PHE A 104 -7.79 15.22 8.27
C PHE A 104 -6.75 14.82 9.31
N THR A 105 -5.68 14.15 8.91
CA THR A 105 -4.56 13.76 9.78
C THR A 105 -3.25 14.04 9.05
N PRO A 106 -2.76 15.30 9.02
CA PRO A 106 -1.58 15.67 8.23
C PRO A 106 -0.27 14.97 8.62
N SER A 107 -0.22 14.38 9.82
CA SER A 107 0.88 13.51 10.26
C SER A 107 0.86 12.12 9.60
N SER A 108 -0.22 11.78 8.91
CA SER A 108 -0.44 10.51 8.23
C SER A 108 -0.28 10.65 6.72
N HIS A 109 0.38 9.66 6.13
CA HIS A 109 0.66 9.63 4.69
C HIS A 109 0.11 8.34 4.11
N ILE A 110 -0.53 8.47 2.96
CA ILE A 110 -1.10 7.37 2.19
C ILE A 110 -0.16 7.11 1.01
N THR A 111 0.43 5.93 0.94
CA THR A 111 1.27 5.51 -0.18
C THR A 111 0.48 4.56 -1.06
N THR A 112 0.24 4.94 -2.31
CA THR A 112 -0.54 4.17 -3.28
C THR A 112 0.36 3.57 -4.35
N ILE A 113 0.14 2.30 -4.69
CA ILE A 113 0.90 1.56 -5.70
C ILE A 113 -0.04 1.17 -6.85
N ARG A 114 0.38 1.46 -8.08
CA ARG A 114 -0.33 1.13 -9.32
C ARG A 114 0.60 0.50 -10.34
N LYS A 115 0.11 -0.46 -11.12
CA LYS A 115 0.80 -0.95 -12.32
C LYS A 115 0.50 -0.03 -13.50
N TYR A 116 1.34 -0.08 -14.52
CA TYR A 116 1.09 0.54 -15.83
C TYR A 116 1.04 2.08 -15.87
N GLY A 117 1.24 2.76 -14.75
CA GLY A 117 1.23 4.23 -14.67
C GLY A 117 0.37 4.76 -13.53
N TRP A 118 0.20 6.08 -13.50
CA TRP A 118 -0.55 6.78 -12.45
C TRP A 118 -2.06 6.52 -12.50
N ASP A 119 -2.58 6.21 -13.69
CA ASP A 119 -3.97 5.88 -14.00
C ASP A 119 -4.20 4.37 -14.22
N GLY A 120 -3.16 3.56 -14.02
CA GLY A 120 -3.24 2.12 -14.25
C GLY A 120 -3.84 1.31 -13.09
N GLU A 121 -3.70 -0.01 -13.17
CA GLU A 121 -4.30 -0.98 -12.26
C GLU A 121 -3.85 -0.76 -10.82
N PHE A 122 -4.81 -0.65 -9.90
CA PHE A 122 -4.55 -0.51 -8.48
C PHE A 122 -4.01 -1.82 -7.90
N VAL A 123 -2.85 -1.75 -7.25
CA VAL A 123 -2.23 -2.90 -6.56
C VAL A 123 -2.64 -2.90 -5.08
N GLY A 124 -2.52 -1.73 -4.46
CA GLY A 124 -2.78 -1.53 -3.05
C GLY A 124 -2.30 -0.16 -2.58
N ASP A 125 -2.62 0.15 -1.34
CA ASP A 125 -2.10 1.31 -0.63
C ASP A 125 -1.87 1.00 0.85
N PHE A 126 -1.16 1.89 1.53
CA PHE A 126 -1.04 1.82 2.98
C PHE A 126 -0.99 3.22 3.57
N GLU A 127 -1.57 3.36 4.75
CA GLU A 127 -1.58 4.58 5.53
C GLU A 127 -0.73 4.37 6.79
N ILE A 128 0.29 5.21 6.97
CA ILE A 128 1.12 5.22 8.18
C ILE A 128 1.11 6.61 8.80
N GLY A 129 0.58 6.67 10.02
CA GLY A 129 0.60 7.84 10.89
C GLY A 129 1.84 7.93 11.77
N THR A 130 1.84 8.92 12.66
CA THR A 130 2.77 8.99 13.79
C THR A 130 2.34 8.04 14.91
N SER A 131 3.28 7.59 15.72
CA SER A 131 3.05 6.64 16.82
C SER A 131 2.01 7.09 17.85
N ASN A 132 1.69 8.39 17.90
CA ASN A 132 0.69 8.98 18.81
C ASN A 132 -0.71 9.09 18.18
N SER A 133 -0.90 8.63 16.94
CA SER A 133 -2.20 8.62 16.27
C SER A 133 -3.15 7.64 16.94
N LYS A 134 -4.41 8.06 17.14
CA LYS A 134 -5.48 7.15 17.57
C LYS A 134 -5.91 6.17 16.48
N ASN A 135 -5.67 6.54 15.21
CA ASN A 135 -5.99 5.71 14.07
C ASN A 135 -4.83 4.73 13.84
N PRO A 136 -5.08 3.41 13.83
CA PRO A 136 -4.06 2.42 13.54
C PRO A 136 -3.63 2.55 12.08
N SER A 137 -2.32 2.37 11.81
CA SER A 137 -1.82 2.27 10.45
C SER A 137 -2.45 1.07 9.74
N SER A 138 -2.95 1.27 8.52
CA SER A 138 -3.63 0.24 7.74
C SER A 138 -2.98 0.04 6.38
N ILE A 139 -3.29 -1.09 5.76
CA ILE A 139 -2.91 -1.46 4.41
C ILE A 139 -4.12 -2.02 3.68
N CYS A 140 -4.33 -1.63 2.43
CA CYS A 140 -5.19 -2.32 1.49
C CYS A 140 -4.33 -3.02 0.44
N LEU A 141 -4.45 -4.35 0.33
CA LEU A 141 -3.77 -5.13 -0.70
C LEU A 141 -4.77 -6.10 -1.31
N ARG A 142 -4.90 -6.09 -2.65
CA ARG A 142 -5.84 -6.94 -3.39
C ARG A 142 -7.29 -6.81 -2.90
N GLY A 143 -7.69 -5.60 -2.51
CA GLY A 143 -9.04 -5.28 -2.04
C GLY A 143 -9.34 -5.66 -0.59
N ASN A 144 -8.36 -6.19 0.15
CA ASN A 144 -8.51 -6.51 1.57
C ASN A 144 -7.76 -5.50 2.43
N GLU A 145 -8.46 -4.90 3.38
CA GLU A 145 -7.87 -3.97 4.35
C GLU A 145 -7.48 -4.69 5.65
N HIS A 146 -6.26 -4.45 6.12
CA HIS A 146 -5.73 -5.01 7.36
C HIS A 146 -4.94 -3.96 8.15
N PRO A 147 -4.92 -4.05 9.48
CA PRO A 147 -3.95 -3.33 10.29
C PRO A 147 -2.53 -3.76 9.94
N ILE A 148 -1.59 -2.80 9.80
CA ILE A 148 -0.18 -3.12 9.49
C ILE A 148 0.43 -4.04 10.56
N SER A 149 0.03 -3.90 11.82
CA SER A 149 0.49 -4.74 12.93
C SER A 149 0.15 -6.23 12.79
N GLU A 150 -0.90 -6.56 12.02
CA GLU A 150 -1.30 -7.95 11.78
C GLU A 150 -0.51 -8.58 10.63
N VAL A 151 -0.24 -7.80 9.57
CA VAL A 151 0.46 -8.27 8.37
C VAL A 151 1.97 -8.17 8.47
N LEU A 152 2.51 -7.23 9.26
CA LEU A 152 3.95 -6.98 9.36
C LEU A 152 4.38 -7.02 10.83
N VAL A 153 4.89 -8.18 11.24
CA VAL A 153 5.32 -8.42 12.61
C VAL A 153 6.81 -8.10 12.75
N SER A 154 7.14 -7.13 13.60
CA SER A 154 8.52 -6.83 13.98
C SER A 154 9.00 -7.79 15.09
N SER A 155 10.23 -8.25 14.98
CA SER A 155 10.95 -8.98 16.03
C SER A 155 12.33 -8.37 16.18
N THR A 156 12.57 -7.70 17.29
CA THR A 156 13.89 -7.18 17.65
C THR A 156 14.61 -8.19 18.54
N ARG A 157 15.80 -8.63 18.14
CA ARG A 157 16.66 -9.49 18.96
C ARG A 157 18.09 -8.98 18.89
N LEU A 158 18.70 -8.69 20.04
CA LEU A 158 20.12 -8.33 20.12
C LEU A 158 20.50 -7.20 19.14
N PHE A 159 19.72 -6.11 19.10
CA PHE A 159 19.89 -4.96 18.20
C PHE A 159 19.74 -5.27 16.70
N LYS A 160 19.25 -6.47 16.34
CA LYS A 160 18.91 -6.82 14.96
C LYS A 160 17.40 -6.74 14.78
N ASN A 161 17.00 -6.05 13.72
CA ASN A 161 15.60 -5.94 13.33
C ASN A 161 15.28 -7.06 12.33
N PHE A 162 14.18 -7.77 12.60
CA PHE A 162 13.62 -8.75 11.69
C PHE A 162 12.15 -8.45 11.51
N TRP A 163 11.66 -8.62 10.29
CA TRP A 163 10.25 -8.42 9.99
C TRP A 163 9.68 -9.69 9.36
N THR A 164 8.47 -10.04 9.75
CA THR A 164 7.72 -11.14 9.13
C THR A 164 6.49 -10.56 8.48
N TRP A 165 6.45 -10.60 7.15
CA TRP A 165 5.25 -10.30 6.36
C TRP A 165 4.35 -11.52 6.32
N LYS A 166 3.05 -11.32 6.53
CA LYS A 166 2.00 -12.33 6.47
C LYS A 166 0.83 -11.75 5.71
N ALA A 167 0.81 -11.94 4.39
CA ALA A 167 -0.40 -11.68 3.61
C ALA A 167 -1.25 -12.94 3.61
N ILE A 168 -2.50 -12.80 4.07
CA ILE A 168 -3.51 -13.85 4.02
C ILE A 168 -4.44 -13.53 2.86
N GLU A 169 -4.43 -14.37 1.84
CA GLU A 169 -5.43 -14.42 0.80
C GLU A 169 -6.27 -15.69 1.01
N HIS A 170 -7.55 -15.64 0.64
CA HIS A 170 -8.55 -16.69 0.92
C HIS A 170 -8.05 -18.13 0.68
N ASP A 171 -7.17 -18.34 -0.32
CA ASP A 171 -6.59 -19.65 -0.65
C ASP A 171 -5.04 -19.70 -0.63
N ARG A 172 -4.37 -18.59 -0.30
CA ARG A 172 -2.89 -18.50 -0.32
C ARG A 172 -2.37 -17.65 0.83
N SER A 173 -1.46 -18.22 1.61
CA SER A 173 -0.69 -17.46 2.60
C SER A 173 0.71 -17.17 2.06
N VAL A 174 1.04 -15.90 1.85
CA VAL A 174 2.41 -15.47 1.56
C VAL A 174 3.07 -15.06 2.86
N THR A 175 4.14 -15.77 3.23
CA THR A 175 4.99 -15.38 4.38
C THR A 175 6.37 -15.01 3.89
N LEU A 176 6.81 -13.78 4.18
CA LEU A 176 8.15 -13.30 3.85
C LEU A 176 8.91 -12.93 5.12
N PHE A 177 10.21 -13.17 5.12
CA PHE A 177 11.10 -12.86 6.24
C PHE A 177 12.12 -11.82 5.78
N TRP A 178 12.06 -10.63 6.37
CA TRP A 178 13.02 -9.56 6.12
C TRP A 178 14.09 -9.53 7.20
N ASP A 179 15.34 -9.58 6.75
CA ASP A 179 16.54 -9.43 7.56
C ASP A 179 17.11 -8.02 7.41
N ASP A 180 17.03 -7.25 8.50
CA ASP A 180 17.58 -5.90 8.63
C ASP A 180 18.72 -5.86 9.67
N SER A 181 19.44 -6.98 9.83
CA SER A 181 20.55 -7.07 10.78
C SER A 181 21.77 -6.23 10.39
N SER A 182 21.85 -5.77 9.14
CA SER A 182 22.90 -4.88 8.65
C SER A 182 22.71 -3.41 9.03
N GLY A 183 21.65 -3.06 9.77
CA GLY A 183 21.55 -1.82 10.53
C GLY A 183 21.51 -0.54 9.70
N GLY A 184 20.92 -0.54 8.49
CA GLY A 184 20.95 0.68 7.67
C GLY A 184 20.97 0.49 6.17
N SER A 185 21.64 -0.56 5.70
CA SER A 185 22.24 -0.56 4.36
C SER A 185 21.44 -1.33 3.32
N ILE A 186 21.22 -2.62 3.55
CA ILE A 186 20.50 -3.52 2.64
C ILE A 186 19.60 -4.38 3.52
N ILE A 187 18.33 -4.48 3.16
CA ILE A 187 17.36 -5.36 3.81
C ILE A 187 17.10 -6.53 2.87
N THR A 188 17.22 -7.76 3.38
CA THR A 188 17.13 -8.97 2.55
C THR A 188 15.85 -9.74 2.85
N CYS A 189 15.10 -10.12 1.82
CA CYS A 189 13.85 -10.86 1.89
C CYS A 189 14.07 -12.34 1.59
N PHE A 190 13.48 -13.21 2.40
CA PHE A 190 13.51 -14.66 2.25
C PHE A 190 12.11 -15.26 2.29
N SER A 191 11.91 -16.39 1.63
CA SER A 191 10.66 -17.18 1.67
C SER A 191 10.55 -18.06 2.92
N SER A 192 11.65 -18.27 3.65
CA SER A 192 11.73 -19.13 4.83
C SER A 192 12.52 -18.46 5.96
N LYS A 193 12.28 -18.93 7.19
CA LYS A 193 13.09 -18.57 8.36
C LYS A 193 14.54 -19.01 8.21
N ASP A 194 14.77 -20.08 7.45
CA ASP A 194 16.12 -20.54 7.10
C ASP A 194 16.68 -19.63 6.01
N ARG A 195 17.49 -18.64 6.39
CA ARG A 195 17.94 -17.52 5.55
C ARG A 195 19.09 -17.90 4.61
N THR A 196 18.91 -18.99 3.89
CA THR A 196 19.88 -19.48 2.91
C THR A 196 19.70 -18.80 1.56
N SER A 197 20.73 -18.86 0.72
CA SER A 197 20.65 -18.33 -0.66
C SER A 197 19.54 -18.97 -1.49
N GLY A 198 19.18 -20.23 -1.22
CA GLY A 198 18.09 -20.92 -1.90
C GLY A 198 16.69 -20.39 -1.54
N ASN A 199 16.58 -19.68 -0.40
CA ASN A 199 15.35 -19.05 0.04
C ASN A 199 15.33 -17.53 -0.24
N LEU A 200 16.35 -16.99 -0.91
CA LEU A 200 16.46 -15.56 -1.20
C LEU A 200 15.42 -15.13 -2.23
N MET A 201 14.60 -14.14 -1.88
CA MET A 201 13.53 -13.62 -2.74
C MET A 201 13.85 -12.23 -3.28
N ALA A 202 14.41 -11.35 -2.44
CA ALA A 202 14.76 -9.98 -2.85
C ALA A 202 15.77 -9.32 -1.92
N LYS A 203 16.33 -8.20 -2.38
CA LYS A 203 17.15 -7.26 -1.60
C LYS A 203 16.69 -5.84 -1.87
N PHE A 204 16.37 -5.11 -0.82
CA PHE A 204 16.08 -3.68 -0.88
C PHE A 204 17.28 -2.87 -0.40
N THR A 205 17.78 -2.00 -1.26
CA THR A 205 18.90 -1.10 -0.96
C THR A 205 18.35 0.33 -0.85
N PRO A 206 18.15 0.87 0.36
CA PRO A 206 17.78 2.27 0.58
C PRO A 206 18.87 3.24 0.13
N ARG A 207 18.57 4.54 0.22
CA ARG A 207 19.58 5.59 0.01
C ARG A 207 20.58 5.58 1.15
N GLY A 208 21.81 5.16 0.88
CA GLY A 208 22.87 5.05 1.89
C GLY A 208 23.47 6.39 2.35
N HIS A 209 23.16 7.51 1.67
CA HIS A 209 23.80 8.79 1.95
C HIS A 209 22.82 9.96 1.88
N PRO A 210 22.97 10.98 2.76
CA PRO A 210 22.27 12.25 2.61
C PRO A 210 22.59 12.91 1.27
N ARG A 211 21.59 13.60 0.70
CA ARG A 211 21.79 14.38 -0.53
C ARG A 211 22.87 15.44 -0.30
N ARG A 212 23.83 15.53 -1.22
CA ARG A 212 24.87 16.56 -1.24
C ARG A 212 24.94 17.19 -2.63
N GLN A 213 25.04 18.51 -2.68
CA GLN A 213 25.21 19.22 -3.95
C GLN A 213 26.49 18.75 -4.66
N GLY A 214 26.42 18.51 -5.97
CA GLY A 214 27.55 18.03 -6.78
C GLY A 214 27.81 16.53 -6.73
N ARG A 215 27.18 15.77 -5.82
CA ARG A 215 27.25 14.30 -5.83
C ARG A 215 26.16 13.74 -6.77
N PRO A 216 26.46 12.75 -7.63
CA PRO A 216 25.43 12.03 -8.38
C PRO A 216 24.36 11.48 -7.45
N THR A 217 23.09 11.61 -7.85
CA THR A 217 21.98 11.10 -7.04
C THR A 217 21.93 9.58 -7.16
N GLU A 218 22.12 8.90 -6.03
CA GLU A 218 21.87 7.47 -5.91
C GLU A 218 20.39 7.26 -5.56
N PHE A 219 19.71 6.40 -6.31
CA PHE A 219 18.32 6.04 -6.06
C PHE A 219 18.23 4.70 -5.31
N PRO A 220 17.19 4.49 -4.49
CA PRO A 220 16.91 3.18 -3.91
C PRO A 220 16.76 2.12 -5.01
N LYS A 221 17.08 0.87 -4.66
CA LYS A 221 17.01 -0.27 -5.58
C LYS A 221 16.27 -1.43 -4.93
N LEU A 222 15.54 -2.19 -5.75
CA LEU A 222 14.95 -3.47 -5.35
C LEU A 222 15.45 -4.54 -6.32
N ASP A 223 16.29 -5.44 -5.83
CA ASP A 223 16.76 -6.61 -6.59
C ASP A 223 15.88 -7.81 -6.26
N VAL A 224 15.24 -8.41 -7.25
CA VAL A 224 14.28 -9.51 -7.05
C VAL A 224 14.74 -10.74 -7.81
N THR A 225 14.82 -11.89 -7.14
CA THR A 225 15.19 -13.17 -7.76
C THR A 225 14.07 -13.66 -8.68
N PRO A 226 14.33 -14.62 -9.59
CA PRO A 226 13.27 -15.27 -10.35
C PRO A 226 12.08 -15.68 -9.49
N GLU A 227 12.31 -16.39 -8.39
CA GLU A 227 11.29 -16.86 -7.44
C GLU A 227 10.53 -15.72 -6.76
N GLY A 228 11.21 -14.63 -6.40
CA GLY A 228 10.58 -13.47 -5.79
C GLY A 228 9.53 -12.79 -6.69
N HIS A 229 9.59 -12.99 -8.01
CA HIS A 229 8.61 -12.41 -8.92
C HIS A 229 7.21 -13.00 -8.81
N ASP A 230 7.07 -14.22 -8.28
CA ASP A 230 5.76 -14.84 -8.06
C ASP A 230 4.98 -14.12 -6.94
N VAL A 231 5.69 -13.37 -6.08
CA VAL A 231 5.16 -12.60 -4.94
C VAL A 231 5.67 -11.16 -4.97
N PHE A 232 5.89 -10.61 -6.18
CA PHE A 232 6.54 -9.31 -6.38
C PHE A 232 5.84 -8.17 -5.65
N GLU A 233 4.51 -8.13 -5.70
CA GLU A 233 3.70 -7.08 -5.08
C GLU A 233 3.82 -7.11 -3.55
N ASP A 234 3.85 -8.29 -2.94
CA ASP A 234 4.08 -8.46 -1.50
C ASP A 234 5.48 -7.98 -1.11
N ILE A 235 6.49 -8.31 -1.91
CA ILE A 235 7.86 -7.83 -1.71
C ILE A 235 7.91 -6.31 -1.80
N LEU A 236 7.33 -5.72 -2.85
CA LEU A 236 7.33 -4.27 -3.06
C LEU A 236 6.60 -3.55 -1.93
N MET A 237 5.41 -4.01 -1.57
CA MET A 237 4.57 -3.43 -0.53
C MET A 237 5.28 -3.49 0.83
N SER A 238 5.75 -4.67 1.22
CA SER A 238 6.43 -4.86 2.51
C SER A 238 7.75 -4.08 2.60
N ALA A 239 8.54 -4.00 1.53
CA ALA A 239 9.77 -3.20 1.50
C ALA A 239 9.49 -1.70 1.73
N LEU A 240 8.46 -1.14 1.08
CA LEU A 240 8.08 0.26 1.23
C LEU A 240 7.58 0.57 2.64
N ILE A 241 6.77 -0.32 3.23
CA ILE A 241 6.29 -0.18 4.62
C ILE A 241 7.46 -0.22 5.60
N ILE A 242 8.37 -1.20 5.46
CA ILE A 242 9.53 -1.33 6.34
C ILE A 242 10.42 -0.09 6.27
N GLU A 243 10.71 0.41 5.06
CA GLU A 243 11.52 1.62 4.90
C GLU A 243 10.82 2.86 5.47
N ARG A 244 9.49 2.95 5.31
CA ARG A 244 8.70 4.04 5.91
C ARG A 244 8.78 4.00 7.44
N ILE A 245 8.67 2.83 8.06
CA ILE A 245 8.80 2.67 9.51
C ILE A 245 10.21 3.06 9.96
N ARG A 246 11.26 2.56 9.31
CA ARG A 246 12.67 2.86 9.65
C ARG A 246 13.02 4.35 9.56
N THR A 247 12.38 5.07 8.66
CA THR A 247 12.68 6.50 8.41
C THR A 247 11.70 7.44 9.11
N ASN A 248 10.71 6.91 9.83
CA ASN A 248 9.75 7.71 10.59
C ASN A 248 10.41 8.18 11.90
N PRO A 249 10.57 9.50 12.15
CA PRO A 249 11.25 10.01 13.34
C PRO A 249 10.50 9.76 14.67
N ALA A 250 9.29 9.20 14.64
CA ALA A 250 8.43 9.00 15.82
C ALA A 250 8.39 7.55 16.35
N SER A 251 9.13 6.61 15.75
CA SER A 251 9.19 5.20 16.17
C SER A 251 10.36 4.91 17.10
#